data_AF-A0A946X166-F1
#
_entry.id   AF-A0A946X166-F1
#
_cell.length_a   1.000
_cell.length_b   1.000
_cell.length_c   1.000
_cell.angle_alpha   90.00
_cell.angle_beta   90.00
_cell.angle_gamma   90.00
#
_symmetry.space_group_name_H-M   'P 1'
#
loop_
_entity.id
_entity.type
_entity.pdbx_description
1 polymer ?
#
loop_
_entity_poly.entity_id
_entity_poly.type
_entity_poly.pdbx_seq_one_letter_code
_entity_poly.pdbx_strand_id
1 'polypeptide(L)' 'MKYKKLDLHGIRHGDVDRLVENFVLMNQSKTPLEIVCGNSKKMIDLVNSVLKRISCESYEMVQYGVLVIRKV' A
#
# COMPACT_ATOMS: atom_id res chain seq x y z
N MET A 1 -8.57 -4.64 16.65
CA MET A 1 -9.05 -3.64 15.67
C MET A 1 -8.64 -4.10 14.27
N LYS A 2 -9.55 -4.09 13.29
CA LYS A 2 -9.25 -4.55 11.92
C LYS A 2 -8.73 -3.35 11.12
N TYR A 3 -7.48 -3.38 10.70
CA TYR A 3 -6.91 -2.34 9.84
C TYR A 3 -7.70 -2.21 8.55
N LYS A 4 -7.77 -0.99 8.00
CA LYS A 4 -8.30 -0.83 6.65
C LYS A 4 -7.29 -1.41 5.67
N LYS A 5 -7.75 -2.29 4.78
CA LYS A 5 -6.90 -3.13 3.93
C LYS A 5 -7.20 -2.89 2.45
N LEU A 6 -6.15 -2.85 1.65
CA LEU A 6 -6.18 -2.97 0.19
C LEU A 6 -5.49 -4.27 -0.22
N ASP A 7 -6.20 -5.15 -0.93
CA ASP A 7 -5.64 -6.38 -1.49
C ASP A 7 -5.42 -6.20 -3.00
N LEU A 8 -4.17 -6.36 -3.44
CA LEU A 8 -3.75 -6.18 -4.83
C LEU A 8 -3.60 -7.53 -5.57
N HIS A 9 -3.97 -8.67 -4.96
CA HIS A 9 -3.98 -9.94 -5.69
C HIS A 9 -4.86 -9.87 -6.94
N GLY A 10 -4.29 -10.26 -8.08
CA GLY A 10 -5.01 -10.26 -9.37
C GLY A 10 -5.18 -8.87 -10.00
N ILE A 11 -4.73 -7.79 -9.35
CA ILE A 11 -4.76 -6.45 -9.92
C ILE A 11 -3.67 -6.31 -10.98
N ARG A 12 -4.00 -5.66 -12.10
CA ARG A 12 -3.03 -5.37 -13.16
C ARG A 12 -2.04 -4.32 -12.67
N HIS A 13 -0.77 -4.49 -13.01
CA HIS A 13 0.30 -3.55 -12.64
C HIS A 13 -0.01 -2.09 -13.01
N GLY A 14 -0.69 -1.85 -14.13
CA GLY A 14 -1.08 -0.50 -14.58
C GLY A 14 -2.13 0.18 -13.69
N ASP A 15 -2.91 -0.58 -12.93
CA ASP A 15 -3.95 -0.04 -12.04
C ASP A 15 -3.43 0.27 -10.63
N VAL A 16 -2.26 -0.27 -10.27
CA VAL A 16 -1.67 -0.19 -8.92
C VAL A 16 -1.48 1.26 -8.48
N ASP A 17 -0.99 2.10 -9.38
CA ASP A 17 -0.66 3.50 -9.11
C ASP A 17 -1.85 4.26 -8.52
N ARG A 18 -2.95 4.28 -9.28
CA ARG A 18 -4.21 4.94 -8.90
C ARG A 18 -4.87 4.29 -7.67
N LEU A 19 -4.85 2.95 -7.59
CA LEU A 19 -5.52 2.24 -6.49
C LEU A 19 -4.83 2.48 -5.15
N VAL A 20 -3.49 2.43 -5.14
CA VAL A 20 -2.69 2.65 -3.93
C VAL A 20 -2.78 4.11 -3.50
N GLU A 21 -2.58 5.06 -4.42
CA GLU A 21 -2.64 6.49 -4.11
C GLU A 21 -3.99 6.88 -3.49
N ASN A 22 -5.08 6.52 -4.17
CA ASN A 22 -6.43 6.82 -3.67
C ASN A 22 -6.70 6.14 -2.34
N PHE A 23 -6.27 4.88 -2.18
CA PHE A 23 -6.49 4.16 -0.93
C PHE A 23 -5.77 4.84 0.24
N VAL A 24 -4.52 5.26 0.06
CA VAL A 24 -3.75 5.90 1.13
C VAL A 24 -4.33 7.28 1.45
N LEU A 25 -4.47 8.15 0.45
CA LEU A 25 -4.89 9.53 0.65
C LEU A 25 -6.32 9.66 1.19
N MET A 26 -7.23 8.74 0.82
CA MET A 26 -8.61 8.76 1.30
C MET A 26 -8.80 8.14 2.69
N ASN A 27 -7.75 7.54 3.27
CA ASN A 27 -7.83 6.82 4.54
C ASN A 27 -6.76 7.21 5.56
N GLN A 28 -6.13 8.37 5.40
CA GLN A 28 -5.07 8.87 6.28
C GLN A 28 -5.48 8.88 7.76
N SER A 29 -6.74 9.22 8.08
CA SER A 29 -7.27 9.23 9.46
C SER A 29 -7.56 7.83 10.03
N LYS A 30 -7.36 6.77 9.25
CA LYS A 30 -7.62 5.37 9.62
C LYS A 30 -6.34 4.55 9.71
N THR A 31 -5.19 5.22 9.80
CA THR A 31 -3.93 4.53 10.04
C THR A 31 -4.00 3.73 11.35
N PRO A 32 -3.39 2.53 11.38
CA PRO A 32 -2.56 1.99 10.30
C PRO A 32 -3.37 1.34 9.16
N LEU A 33 -2.84 1.45 7.94
CA LEU A 33 -3.41 0.88 6.72
C LEU A 33 -2.57 -0.33 6.26
N GLU A 34 -3.22 -1.37 5.76
CA GLU A 34 -2.55 -2.57 5.23
C GLU A 34 -2.68 -2.62 3.70
N ILE A 35 -1.57 -2.87 3.00
CA ILE A 35 -1.54 -3.15 1.56
C ILE A 35 -0.93 -4.53 1.35
N VAL A 36 -1.70 -5.43 0.72
CA VAL A 36 -1.25 -6.78 0.38
C VAL A 36 -0.94 -6.85 -1.11
N CYS A 37 0.34 -7.06 -1.42
CA CYS A 37 0.91 -7.16 -2.77
C CYS A 37 0.98 -8.62 -3.28
N GLY A 38 0.79 -9.60 -2.39
CA GLY A 38 1.10 -10.99 -2.65
C GLY A 38 2.60 -11.25 -2.85
N ASN A 39 2.95 -12.36 -3.49
CA ASN A 39 4.34 -12.76 -3.73
C ASN A 39 5.01 -12.06 -4.93
N SER A 40 4.42 -10.99 -5.47
CA SER A 40 4.95 -10.28 -6.64
C SER A 40 5.92 -9.18 -6.24
N LYS A 41 7.22 -9.38 -6.52
CA LYS A 41 8.24 -8.33 -6.36
C LYS A 41 7.88 -7.07 -7.14
N LYS A 42 7.37 -7.23 -8.37
CA LYS A 42 6.96 -6.08 -9.21
C LYS A 42 5.81 -5.29 -8.56
N MET A 43 4.85 -5.96 -7.92
CA MET A 43 3.77 -5.31 -7.19
C MET A 43 4.31 -4.51 -5.99
N ILE A 44 5.22 -5.11 -5.22
CA ILE A 44 5.89 -4.46 -4.09
C ILE A 44 6.64 -3.20 -4.55
N ASP A 45 7.38 -3.27 -5.66
CA ASP A 45 8.13 -2.14 -6.20
C ASP A 45 7.20 -1.00 -6.65
N LEU A 46 6.07 -1.34 -7.28
CA LEU A 46 5.05 -0.35 -7.67
C LEU A 46 4.41 0.34 -6.46
N VAL A 47 4.00 -0.43 -5.44
CA VAL A 47 3.46 0.14 -4.20
C VAL A 47 4.48 1.07 -3.55
N ASN A 48 5.74 0.65 -3.41
CA ASN A 48 6.80 1.49 -2.87
C ASN A 48 7.00 2.78 -3.68
N SER A 49 6.94 2.71 -5.01
CA SER A 49 7.04 3.90 -5.86
C SER A 49 5.92 4.90 -5.57
N VAL A 50 4.69 4.42 -5.40
CA VAL A 50 3.53 5.28 -5.07
C VAL A 50 3.70 5.90 -3.68
N LEU A 51 4.03 5.09 -2.67
CA LEU A 51 4.20 5.56 -1.28
C LEU A 51 5.29 6.62 -1.16
N LYS A 52 6.41 6.46 -1.88
CA LYS A 52 7.47 7.46 -1.95
C LYS A 52 7.00 8.74 -2.66
N ARG A 53 6.26 8.60 -3.77
CA ARG A 53 5.76 9.74 -4.56
C ARG A 53 4.80 10.61 -3.75
N ILE A 54 3.93 10.01 -2.94
CA ILE A 54 3.00 10.74 -2.07
C ILE A 54 3.61 11.15 -0.72
N SER A 55 4.94 11.02 -0.58
CA SER A 55 5.69 11.40 0.63
C SER A 55 5.21 10.75 1.92
N CYS A 56 4.75 9.50 1.85
CA CYS A 56 4.26 8.77 3.02
C CYS A 56 5.34 8.67 4.11
N GLU A 57 5.10 9.27 5.26
CA GLU A 57 6.12 9.45 6.31
C GLU A 57 6.62 8.16 6.97
N SER A 58 5.71 7.20 7.24
CA SER A 58 6.06 5.98 7.97
C SER A 58 5.28 4.79 7.45
N TYR A 59 6.00 3.86 6.82
CA TYR A 59 5.49 2.57 6.40
C TYR A 59 6.59 1.51 6.46
N GLU A 60 6.21 0.26 6.69
CA GLU A 60 7.15 -0.86 6.80
C GLU A 60 6.56 -2.13 6.19
N MET A 61 7.42 -3.02 5.70
CA MET A 61 7.00 -4.35 5.26
C MET A 61 7.06 -5.30 6.46
N VAL A 62 5.90 -5.62 7.04
CA VAL A 62 5.79 -6.49 8.22
C VAL A 62 5.94 -7.98 7.89
N GLN A 63 5.65 -8.33 6.64
CA GLN A 63 5.84 -9.66 6.04
C GLN A 63 6.08 -9.47 4.55
N TYR A 64 6.80 -10.39 3.89
CA TYR A 64 6.96 -10.34 2.44
C TYR A 64 5.62 -10.18 1.72
N GLY A 65 5.49 -9.11 0.93
CA GLY A 65 4.26 -8.79 0.22
C GLY A 65 3.18 -8.08 1.05
N VAL A 66 3.42 -7.73 2.32
CA VAL A 66 2.48 -7.01 3.18
C VAL A 66 3.15 -5.76 3.73
N LEU A 67 2.66 -4.59 3.31
CA LEU A 67 3.10 -3.29 3.81
C LEU A 67 2.06 -2.71 4.77
N VAL A 68 2.53 -2.12 5.86
CA VAL A 68 1.71 -1.40 6.84
C VAL A 68 2.15 0.05 6.87
N ILE A 69 1.20 0.95 6.65
CA ILE A 69 1.38 2.40 6.70
C ILE A 69 0.90 2.91 8.05
N ARG A 70 1.76 3.58 8.80
CA ARG A 70 1.46 4.12 10.14
C ARG A 70 1.22 5.62 10.13
N LYS A 71 1.91 6.34 9.24
CA LYS A 71 1.76 7.77 9.05
C LYS A 71 1.92 8.11 7.57
N VAL A 72 0.95 8.86 7.04
CA VAL A 72 0.98 9.41 5.69
C VAL A 72 1.56 10.80 5.80
#